data_AF-A0A2U2SBD5-F1
#
_entry.id   AF-A0A2U2SBD5-F1
#
_cell.length_a   1.000
_cell.length_b   1.000
_cell.length_c   1.000
_cell.angle_alpha   90.00
_cell.angle_beta   90.00
_cell.angle_gamma   90.00
#
_symmetry.space_group_name_H-M   'P 1'
#
loop_
_entity.id
_entity.type
_entity.pdbx_description
1 polymer ?
#
loop_
_entity_poly.entity_id
_entity_poly.type
_entity_poly.pdbx_seq_one_letter_code
_entity_poly.pdbx_strand_id
1 'polypeptide(L)'
;MYLRDENGRFVPGTQGGPGRPRRAVESDYLRALSDACPPEVWAEICQRAVETARRGDPIARAWLSRYLLAGATLSQTLTAEERMTLITEIT
;
A
#
# COMPACT_ATOMS: atom_id res chain seq x y z
N MET A 1 -0.59 30.63 -13.55
CA MET A 1 -1.10 31.57 -12.53
C MET A 1 -2.44 31.04 -12.04
N TYR A 2 -2.62 30.85 -10.73
CA TYR A 2 -3.90 30.41 -10.18
C TYR A 2 -4.81 31.64 -9.99
N LEU A 3 -6.05 31.57 -10.46
CA LEU A 3 -7.03 32.63 -10.27
C LEU A 3 -8.02 32.21 -9.19
N ARG A 4 -8.45 33.18 -8.39
CA ARG A 4 -9.48 33.00 -7.37
C ARG A 4 -10.70 33.85 -7.71
N ASP A 5 -11.89 33.34 -7.42
CA ASP A 5 -13.12 34.12 -7.51
C ASP A 5 -13.24 35.10 -6.33
N GLU A 6 -14.28 35.92 -6.35
CA GLU A 6 -14.65 36.86 -5.27
C GLU A 6 -14.87 36.19 -3.91
N ASN A 7 -15.14 34.88 -3.90
CA ASN A 7 -15.34 34.06 -2.72
C ASN A 7 -14.05 33.30 -2.31
N GLY A 8 -12.90 33.61 -2.93
CA GLY A 8 -11.61 33.03 -2.64
C GLY A 8 -11.40 31.59 -3.13
N ARG A 9 -12.35 31.02 -3.90
CA ARG A 9 -12.28 29.67 -4.47
C ARG A 9 -11.46 29.67 -5.76
N PHE A 10 -10.85 28.53 -6.08
CA PHE A 10 -10.15 28.38 -7.36
C PHE A 10 -11.13 28.41 -8.52
N VAL A 11 -10.82 29.22 -9.54
CA VAL A 11 -11.65 29.31 -10.74
C VAL A 11 -11.54 28.00 -11.54
N PRO A 12 -12.66 27.35 -11.92
CA PRO A 12 -12.64 26.16 -12.76
C PRO A 12 -11.84 26.38 -14.04
N GLY A 13 -10.99 25.42 -14.42
CA GLY A 13 -10.13 25.51 -15.61
C GLY A 13 -8.80 26.23 -15.41
N THR A 14 -8.50 26.76 -14.21
CA THR A 14 -7.15 27.25 -13.87
C THR A 14 -6.31 26.19 -13.15
N GLN A 15 -4.99 26.26 -13.35
CA GLN A 15 -4.03 25.42 -12.65
C GLN A 15 -4.17 25.65 -11.13
N GLY A 16 -4.30 24.56 -10.37
CA GLY A 16 -4.40 24.62 -8.91
C GLY A 16 -3.22 25.34 -8.26
N GLY A 17 -3.45 25.94 -7.10
CA GLY A 17 -2.38 26.58 -6.31
C GLY A 17 -1.30 25.59 -5.84
N PRO A 18 -0.17 26.08 -5.31
CA PRO A 18 1.02 25.27 -5.00
C PRO A 18 0.85 24.20 -3.88
N GLY A 19 -0.37 23.93 -3.43
CA GLY A 19 -0.66 23.05 -2.31
C GLY A 19 -0.16 23.61 -0.98
N ARG A 20 -0.41 22.86 0.10
CA ARG A 20 0.17 23.17 1.41
C ARG A 20 1.65 22.75 1.36
N PRO A 21 2.60 23.65 1.65
CA PRO A 21 4.00 23.26 1.77
C PRO A 21 4.15 22.21 2.89
N ARG A 22 5.02 21.22 2.66
CA ARG A 22 5.33 20.20 3.67
C ARG A 22 5.84 20.89 4.94
N ARG A 23 5.31 20.52 6.10
CA ARG A 23 5.83 21.08 7.37
C ARG A 23 7.25 20.57 7.58
N ALA A 24 8.17 21.42 8.04
CA ALA A 24 9.54 21.01 8.36
C ALA A 24 9.56 19.76 9.28
N VAL A 25 8.64 19.74 10.25
CA VAL A 25 8.39 18.63 11.18
C VAL A 25 8.11 17.29 10.48
N GLU A 26 7.40 17.28 9.34
CA GLU A 26 7.10 16.04 8.60
C GLU A 26 8.39 15.43 8.02
N SER A 27 9.36 16.26 7.64
CA SER A 27 10.64 15.79 7.12
C SER A 27 11.53 15.19 8.21
N ASP A 28 11.44 15.73 9.43
CA ASP A 28 12.19 15.22 10.59
C ASP A 28 11.66 13.86 11.04
N TYR A 29 10.33 13.67 11.06
CA TYR A 29 9.73 12.36 11.34
C TYR A 29 10.06 11.32 10.28
N LEU A 30 10.01 11.69 8.99
CA LEU A 30 10.38 10.78 7.91
C LEU A 30 11.85 10.36 8.02
N ARG A 31 12.75 11.30 8.32
CA ARG A 31 14.16 11.01 8.54
C ARG A 31 14.37 10.04 9.70
N ALA A 32 13.78 10.33 10.86
CA ALA A 32 13.87 9.46 12.03
C ALA A 32 13.35 8.04 11.75
N LEU A 33 12.27 7.91 10.97
CA LEU A 33 11.74 6.60 10.57
C LEU A 33 12.68 5.87 9.61
N SER A 34 13.21 6.56 8.59
CA SER A 34 14.16 5.99 7.64
C SER A 34 15.47 5.56 8.31
N ASP A 35 15.96 6.34 9.26
CA ASP A 35 17.17 6.03 10.03
C ASP A 35 16.95 4.83 10.96
N ALA A 36 15.76 4.70 11.55
CA ALA A 36 15.42 3.61 12.44
C ALA A 36 15.15 2.27 11.72
N CYS A 37 14.68 2.32 10.47
CA CYS A 37 14.37 1.14 9.67
C CYS A 37 14.97 1.30 8.26
N PRO A 38 16.30 1.16 8.12
CA PRO A 38 16.94 1.18 6.82
C PRO A 38 16.53 -0.05 6.00
N PRO A 39 16.68 -0.02 4.66
CA PRO A 39 16.22 -1.10 3.78
C PRO A 39 16.76 -2.49 4.15
N GLU A 40 17.98 -2.56 4.66
CA GLU A 40 18.64 -3.81 5.06
C GLU A 40 17.95 -4.43 6.28
N VAL A 41 17.65 -3.62 7.29
CA VAL A 41 16.91 -4.05 8.49
C VAL A 41 15.50 -4.49 8.11
N TRP A 42 14.85 -3.76 7.20
CA TRP A 42 13.54 -4.14 6.69
C TRP A 42 13.57 -5.49 5.95
N ALA A 43 14.61 -5.75 5.16
CA ALA A 43 14.79 -7.02 4.48
C ALA A 43 14.96 -8.19 5.47
N GLU A 44 15.71 -8.00 6.55
CA GLU A 44 15.84 -9.01 7.61
C GLU A 44 14.51 -9.32 8.31
N ILE A 45 13.70 -8.29 8.59
CA ILE A 45 12.36 -8.47 9.18
C ILE A 45 11.49 -9.31 8.23
N CYS A 46 11.51 -8.99 6.93
CA CYS A 46 10.78 -9.74 5.91
C CYS A 46 11.21 -11.22 5.86
N GLN A 47 12.52 -11.49 5.87
CA GLN A 47 13.05 -12.86 5.85
C GLN A 47 12.61 -13.67 7.07
N ARG A 48 12.73 -13.11 8.27
CA ARG A 48 12.27 -13.76 9.51
C ARG A 48 10.78 -14.08 9.48
N ALA A 49 9.97 -13.16 8.95
CA ALA A 49 8.53 -13.39 8.80
C ALA A 49 8.23 -14.52 7.80
N VAL A 50 8.95 -14.59 6.68
CA VAL A 50 8.82 -15.69 5.70
C VAL A 50 9.16 -17.03 6.32
N GLU A 51 10.26 -17.13 7.06
CA GLU A 51 10.63 -18.36 7.75
C GLU A 51 9.57 -18.78 8.78
N THR A 52 9.04 -17.81 9.53
CA THR A 52 8.01 -18.05 10.55
C THR A 52 6.70 -18.52 9.91
N ALA A 53 6.30 -17.90 8.80
CA ALA A 53 5.13 -18.33 8.02
C ALA A 53 5.31 -19.74 7.42
N ARG A 54 6.52 -20.08 6.95
CA ARG A 54 6.87 -21.43 6.45
C ARG A 54 6.75 -22.49 7.52
N ARG A 55 7.10 -22.16 8.78
CA ARG A 55 6.92 -23.05 9.94
C ARG A 55 5.46 -23.25 10.37
N GLY A 56 4.52 -22.55 9.75
CA GLY A 56 3.09 -22.72 10.03
C GLY A 56 2.45 -21.61 10.84
N ASP A 57 3.18 -20.55 11.18
CA ASP A 57 2.64 -19.48 12.02
C ASP A 57 1.52 -18.70 11.29
N PRO A 58 0.29 -18.66 11.84
CA PRO A 58 -0.83 -18.02 11.18
C PRO A 58 -0.73 -16.49 11.17
N ILE A 59 -0.08 -15.89 12.17
CA ILE A 59 0.07 -14.42 12.28
C ILE A 59 1.03 -13.91 11.22
N ALA A 60 2.18 -14.57 11.03
CA ALA A 60 3.16 -14.25 10.01
C ALA A 60 2.56 -14.41 8.60
N ARG A 61 1.77 -15.47 8.36
CA ARG A 61 1.04 -15.66 7.09
C ARG A 61 0.04 -14.53 6.82
N ALA A 62 -0.74 -14.14 7.83
CA ALA A 62 -1.70 -13.05 7.71
C ALA A 62 -1.00 -11.68 7.53
N TRP A 63 0.12 -11.46 8.19
CA TRP A 63 0.91 -10.23 8.03
C TRP A 63 1.48 -10.13 6.62
N LEU A 64 2.15 -11.19 6.13
CA LEU A 64 2.70 -11.23 4.77
C LEU A 64 1.61 -11.11 3.69
N SER A 65 0.45 -11.74 3.88
CA SER A 65 -0.64 -11.68 2.90
C SER A 65 -1.15 -10.25 2.68
N ARG A 66 -1.11 -9.38 3.70
CA ARG A 66 -1.48 -7.96 3.55
C ARG A 66 -0.60 -7.19 2.56
N TYR A 67 0.68 -7.59 2.43
CA TYR A 67 1.64 -6.95 1.53
C TYR A 67 1.70 -7.66 0.18
N LEU A 68 1.66 -9.00 0.17
CA LEU A 68 1.74 -9.80 -1.06
C LEU A 68 0.44 -9.76 -1.86
N LEU A 69 -0.70 -9.65 -1.17
CA LEU A 69 -2.02 -9.52 -1.77
C LEU A 69 -2.50 -8.05 -1.77
N ALA A 70 -1.60 -7.08 -1.58
CA ALA A 70 -1.93 -5.66 -1.72
C ALA A 70 -2.26 -5.37 -3.20
N GLY A 71 -3.50 -5.66 -3.55
CA GLY A 71 -4.00 -5.80 -4.91
C GLY A 71 -5.30 -6.62 -4.95
N ALA A 72 -5.56 -7.50 -3.98
CA ALA A 72 -6.78 -8.30 -3.83
C ALA A 72 -8.01 -7.51 -3.30
N THR A 73 -8.08 -6.21 -3.61
CA THR A 73 -9.31 -5.73 -4.28
C THR A 73 -9.18 -6.05 -5.77
N LEU A 74 -8.81 -7.28 -6.09
CA LEU A 74 -9.02 -7.85 -7.40
C LEU A 74 -10.52 -8.07 -7.38
N SER A 75 -11.23 -7.20 -8.08
CA SER A 75 -12.58 -7.46 -8.58
C SER A 75 -12.73 -8.97 -8.75
N GLN A 76 -13.55 -9.61 -7.91
CA GLN A 76 -13.94 -11.00 -8.10
C GLN A 76 -14.86 -11.07 -9.32
N THR A 77 -14.34 -10.74 -10.49
CA THR A 77 -14.88 -11.11 -11.78
C THR A 77 -14.18 -12.39 -12.20
N LEU A 78 -14.31 -13.43 -11.38
CA LEU A 78 -14.21 -14.79 -11.88
C LEU A 78 -15.61 -15.13 -12.40
N THR A 79 -15.73 -15.41 -13.69
CA THR A 79 -16.97 -15.95 -14.23
C THR A 79 -17.18 -17.36 -13.65
N ALA A 80 -18.44 -17.78 -13.54
CA ALA A 80 -18.81 -19.06 -12.90
C ALA A 80 -18.11 -20.28 -13.54
N GLU A 81 -17.69 -20.19 -14.81
CA GLU A 81 -17.00 -21.25 -15.54
C GLU A 81 -15.60 -21.56 -14.98
N GLU A 82 -14.80 -20.55 -14.63
CA GLU A 82 -13.42 -20.76 -14.17
C GLU A 82 -13.36 -21.41 -12.77
N ARG A 83 -14.44 -21.27 -11.98
CA ARG A 83 -14.58 -21.91 -10.67
C ARG A 83 -14.89 -23.41 -10.76
N MET A 84 -15.51 -23.86 -11.86
CA MET A 84 -15.88 -25.27 -12.03
C MET A 84 -14.66 -26.13 -12.37
N THR A 85 -13.72 -25.60 -13.17
CA THR A 85 -12.54 -26.37 -13.61
C THR A 85 -11.58 -26.70 -12.47
N LEU A 86 -11.42 -25.81 -11.49
CA LEU A 86 -10.51 -26.02 -10.35
C LEU A 86 -11.01 -27.04 -9.32
N ILE A 87 -12.31 -27.32 -9.27
CA ILE A 87 -12.89 -28.32 -8.35
C ILE A 87 -12.71 -29.73 -8.92
N THR A 88 -12.72 -29.88 -10.25
CA THR A 88 -12.63 -31.18 -10.92
C THR A 88 -11.20 -31.74 -10.99
N GLU A 89 -10.16 -30.90 -10.94
CA GLU A 89 -8.75 -31.37 -10.97
C GLU A 89 -8.20 -31.80 -9.60
N ILE A 90 -8.97 -31.61 -8.52
CA ILE A 90 -8.58 -31.97 -7.14
C ILE A 90 -9.31 -33.25 -6.66
N THR A 91 -10.22 -33.82 -7.48
CA THR A 91 -10.90 -35.10 -7.23
C THR A 91 -10.36 -36.18 -8.17
#